data_AF-A0A8T2SVT9-F1
#
_entry.id   AF-A0A8T2SVT9-F1
#
_cell.length_a   1.000
_cell.length_b   1.000
_cell.length_c   1.000
_cell.angle_alpha   90.00
_cell.angle_beta   90.00
_cell.angle_gamma   90.00
#
_symmetry.space_group_name_H-M   'P 1'
#
loop_
_entity.id
_entity.type
_entity.pdbx_description
1 polymer ?
#
loop_
_entity_poly.entity_id
_entity_poly.type
_entity_poly.pdbx_seq_one_letter_code
_entity_poly.pdbx_strand_id
1 'polypeptide(L)'
;MQRGSKFWNGGHAWIDGPNRAHVFAAYSQQFHEDAKTFLRCRSEELVKGGVMFLVALSRKNKELGESSDSVGVDDWTEDLDSSWQDMVDEGLVSEEERDMFNVPLFTFHPSELQKAVECFKGTLEVLKIELMEDCEQMHSDECKQLINDEEAFGRRQVGKIASLFMPLVVSHIGEARAQELFRKFQVKASDRAKTLQHEKIEGMYVNVVVAILRKI
;
A
#
# COMPACT_ATOMS: atom_id res chain seq x y z
N MET A 1 -3.86 15.99 1.43
CA MET A 1 -2.70 16.86 1.75
C MET A 1 -2.90 18.21 1.08
N GLN A 2 -2.35 19.32 1.58
CA GLN A 2 -2.63 20.67 1.03
C GLN A 2 -1.48 21.17 0.14
N ARG A 3 -1.81 21.74 -1.03
CA ARG A 3 -0.84 22.35 -1.94
C ARG A 3 -0.02 23.43 -1.22
N GLY A 4 1.29 23.41 -1.40
CA GLY A 4 2.23 24.32 -0.73
C GLY A 4 2.63 23.93 0.71
N SER A 5 2.04 22.87 1.27
CA SER A 5 2.52 22.28 2.53
C SER A 5 3.74 21.40 2.30
N LYS A 6 4.60 21.24 3.31
CA LYS A 6 5.69 20.25 3.28
C LYS A 6 5.20 18.80 3.13
N PHE A 7 3.92 18.56 3.43
CA PHE A 7 3.25 17.27 3.26
C PHE A 7 2.60 17.10 1.88
N TRP A 8 2.84 18.02 0.94
CA TRP A 8 2.25 17.95 -0.39
C TRP A 8 2.85 16.80 -1.21
N ASN A 9 1.97 15.94 -1.74
CA ASN A 9 2.33 14.77 -2.53
C ASN A 9 2.12 15.00 -4.04
N GLY A 10 2.56 16.16 -4.55
CA GLY A 10 2.36 16.52 -5.95
C GLY A 10 2.98 15.49 -6.90
N GLY A 11 2.25 15.15 -7.95
CA GLY A 11 2.68 14.21 -8.98
C GLY A 11 2.60 12.73 -8.62
N HIS A 12 2.23 12.38 -7.38
CA HIS A 12 2.28 11.01 -6.89
C HIS A 12 0.99 10.63 -6.18
N ALA A 13 0.50 9.43 -6.41
CA ALA A 13 -0.68 8.90 -5.74
C ALA A 13 -0.34 8.30 -4.36
N TRP A 14 0.94 7.96 -4.09
CA TRP A 14 1.36 7.33 -2.83
C TRP A 14 2.70 7.89 -2.29
N ILE A 15 3.38 7.15 -1.40
CA ILE A 15 4.45 7.67 -0.51
C ILE A 15 5.83 7.75 -1.20
N ASP A 16 5.92 7.37 -2.47
CA ASP A 16 7.12 7.19 -3.27
C ASP A 16 7.71 8.47 -3.89
N GLY A 17 7.00 9.60 -3.78
CA GLY A 17 7.44 10.88 -4.35
C GLY A 17 8.67 11.54 -3.69
N PRO A 18 9.18 12.65 -4.27
CA PRO A 18 10.41 13.32 -3.81
C PRO A 18 10.30 13.88 -2.38
N ASN A 19 9.08 14.17 -1.91
CA ASN A 19 8.80 14.61 -0.54
C ASN A 19 8.53 13.44 0.43
N ARG A 20 8.91 12.20 0.07
CA ARG A 20 8.58 10.96 0.80
C ARG A 20 8.77 11.04 2.30
N ALA A 21 9.81 11.71 2.80
CA ALA A 21 10.06 11.83 4.24
C ALA A 21 8.92 12.52 5.00
N HIS A 22 8.39 13.62 4.45
CA HIS A 22 7.28 14.34 5.06
C HIS A 22 5.95 13.62 4.82
N VAL A 23 5.72 13.15 3.59
CA VAL A 23 4.50 12.41 3.21
C VAL A 23 4.37 11.17 4.11
N PHE A 24 5.42 10.36 4.21
CA PHE A 24 5.46 9.21 5.11
C PHE A 24 5.20 9.58 6.56
N ALA A 25 5.79 10.66 7.07
CA ALA A 25 5.54 11.08 8.45
C ALA A 25 4.07 11.40 8.69
N ALA A 26 3.38 11.99 7.71
CA ALA A 26 1.94 12.22 7.78
C ALA A 26 1.13 10.90 7.75
N TYR A 27 1.47 9.96 6.87
CA TYR A 27 0.82 8.64 6.83
C TYR A 27 1.07 7.83 8.11
N SER A 28 2.30 7.83 8.63
CA SER A 28 2.67 7.15 9.89
C SER A 28 1.94 7.74 11.09
N GLN A 29 1.79 9.07 11.14
CA GLN A 29 1.00 9.73 12.17
C GLN A 29 -0.49 9.34 12.09
N GLN A 30 -1.07 9.33 10.88
CA GLN A 30 -2.46 8.92 10.67
C GLN A 30 -2.67 7.47 11.12
N PHE A 31 -1.79 6.56 10.69
CA PHE A 31 -1.79 5.16 11.13
C PHE A 31 -1.74 5.04 12.66
N HIS A 32 -0.89 5.81 13.34
CA HIS A 32 -0.76 5.74 14.79
C HIS A 32 -2.08 6.09 15.50
N GLU A 33 -2.77 7.14 15.05
CA GLU A 33 -4.07 7.54 15.62
C GLU A 33 -5.20 6.56 15.27
N ASP A 34 -5.20 6.02 14.05
CA ASP A 34 -6.17 5.00 13.63
C ASP A 34 -5.99 3.70 14.42
N ALA A 35 -4.73 3.24 14.58
CA ALA A 35 -4.39 2.06 15.37
C ALA A 35 -4.77 2.23 16.85
N LYS A 36 -4.51 3.40 17.45
CA LYS A 36 -4.95 3.69 18.82
C LYS A 36 -6.46 3.66 18.94
N THR A 37 -7.17 4.27 17.99
CA THR A 37 -8.63 4.29 17.99
C THR A 37 -9.20 2.88 17.89
N PHE A 38 -8.70 2.07 16.96
CA PHE A 38 -9.05 0.67 16.82
C PHE A 38 -8.80 -0.13 18.11
N LEU A 39 -7.60 -0.03 18.68
CA LEU A 39 -7.22 -0.76 19.89
C LEU A 39 -8.07 -0.36 21.10
N ARG A 40 -8.41 0.92 21.25
CA ARG A 40 -9.34 1.39 22.29
C ARG A 40 -10.69 0.69 22.17
N CYS A 41 -11.32 0.76 21.00
CA CYS A 41 -12.63 0.13 20.77
C CYS A 41 -12.57 -1.38 21.03
N ARG A 42 -11.56 -2.07 20.50
CA ARG A 42 -11.38 -3.50 20.73
C ARG A 42 -11.16 -3.82 22.20
N SER A 43 -10.41 -3.00 22.93
CA SER A 43 -10.16 -3.20 24.35
C SER A 43 -11.43 -3.12 25.21
N GLU A 44 -12.43 -2.34 24.80
CA GLU A 44 -13.71 -2.22 25.50
C GLU A 44 -14.58 -3.46 25.25
N GLU A 45 -14.62 -3.94 24.01
CA GLU A 45 -15.45 -5.07 23.57
C GLU A 45 -14.90 -6.44 24.01
N LEU A 46 -13.57 -6.58 24.16
CA LEU A 46 -12.86 -7.87 24.12
C LEU A 46 -12.99 -8.91 25.25
N VAL A 47 -13.82 -8.87 26.29
CA VAL A 47 -13.69 -9.73 27.52
C VAL A 47 -12.29 -9.88 28.16
N LYS A 48 -12.23 -9.87 29.49
CA LYS A 48 -10.97 -10.09 30.21
C LYS A 48 -10.40 -11.49 29.93
N GLY A 49 -9.11 -11.56 29.57
CA GLY A 49 -8.46 -12.79 29.11
C GLY A 49 -8.65 -13.13 27.63
N GLY A 50 -9.45 -12.35 26.89
CA GLY A 50 -9.66 -12.54 25.45
C GLY A 50 -8.42 -12.20 24.62
N VAL A 51 -8.24 -12.89 23.49
CA VAL A 51 -7.11 -12.68 22.57
C VAL A 51 -7.64 -12.25 21.20
N MET A 52 -7.02 -11.22 20.63
CA MET A 52 -7.24 -10.77 19.27
C MET A 52 -6.02 -11.10 18.42
N PHE A 53 -6.28 -11.67 17.24
CA PHE A 53 -5.28 -11.89 16.21
C PHE A 53 -5.46 -10.87 15.09
N LEU A 54 -4.38 -10.20 14.70
CA LEU A 54 -4.33 -9.26 13.59
C LEU A 54 -3.37 -9.78 12.53
N VAL A 55 -3.81 -9.75 11.28
CA VAL A 55 -2.99 -10.00 10.11
C VAL A 55 -3.10 -8.78 9.22
N ALA A 56 -1.98 -8.15 8.90
CA ALA A 56 -1.98 -6.94 8.09
C ALA A 56 -0.71 -6.83 7.24
N LEU A 57 -0.80 -6.09 6.13
CA LEU A 57 0.36 -5.70 5.33
C LEU A 57 1.33 -4.91 6.21
N SER A 58 2.60 -5.27 6.12
CA SER A 58 3.68 -4.72 6.89
C SER A 58 4.84 -4.39 5.97
N ARG A 59 5.86 -3.73 6.52
CA ARG A 59 7.17 -3.55 5.88
C ARG A 59 8.27 -4.08 6.77
N LYS A 60 9.32 -4.62 6.15
CA LYS A 60 10.51 -5.16 6.82
C LYS A 60 11.40 -4.04 7.34
N ASN A 61 11.65 -3.07 6.48
CA ASN A 61 12.54 -1.95 6.77
C ASN A 61 11.80 -0.87 7.56
N LYS A 62 12.46 -0.36 8.60
CA LYS A 62 11.89 0.64 9.51
C LYS A 62 11.97 2.05 8.92
N GLU A 63 12.99 2.33 8.14
CA GLU A 63 13.22 3.64 7.53
C GLU A 63 12.76 3.68 6.06
N LEU A 64 12.48 4.90 5.58
CA LEU A 64 12.16 5.17 4.18
C LEU A 64 13.44 5.10 3.34
N GLY A 65 13.43 4.28 2.30
CA GLY A 65 14.50 4.27 1.31
C GLY A 65 15.67 3.34 1.64
N GLU A 66 15.58 2.52 2.69
CA GLU A 66 16.15 1.18 2.60
C GLU A 66 15.32 0.50 1.52
N SER A 67 15.88 0.41 0.32
CA SER A 67 15.27 -0.21 -0.86
C SER A 67 14.36 -1.35 -0.40
N SER A 68 13.11 -1.36 -0.85
CA SER A 68 12.61 -2.66 -1.24
C SER A 68 13.60 -3.09 -2.31
N ASP A 69 14.53 -3.97 -1.97
CA ASP A 69 15.46 -4.55 -2.94
C ASP A 69 14.70 -5.21 -4.12
N SER A 70 13.38 -5.33 -4.02
CA SER A 70 12.47 -5.55 -5.10
C SER A 70 12.11 -4.27 -5.86
N VAL A 71 12.84 -3.97 -6.93
CA VAL A 71 12.11 -3.76 -8.20
C VAL A 71 11.35 -5.07 -8.40
N GLY A 72 10.03 -5.02 -8.48
CA GLY A 72 9.32 -6.29 -8.55
C GLY A 72 7.93 -6.17 -9.13
N VAL A 73 7.32 -7.36 -9.24
CA VAL A 73 6.02 -7.63 -9.84
C VAL A 73 4.91 -6.68 -9.36
N ASP A 74 5.03 -6.15 -8.14
CA ASP A 74 4.02 -5.35 -7.46
C ASP A 74 4.34 -3.86 -7.37
N ASP A 75 5.19 -3.33 -8.25
CA ASP A 75 5.50 -1.90 -8.31
C ASP A 75 4.36 -1.05 -8.94
N TRP A 76 3.15 -1.20 -8.42
CA TRP A 76 1.96 -0.57 -9.01
C TRP A 76 1.96 0.95 -8.93
N THR A 77 2.80 1.58 -8.11
CA THR A 77 2.75 3.04 -7.89
C THR A 77 3.35 3.78 -9.08
N GLU A 78 4.48 3.31 -9.63
CA GLU A 78 5.09 3.89 -10.84
C GLU A 78 4.16 3.80 -12.06
N ASP A 79 3.51 2.64 -12.26
CA ASP A 79 2.53 2.44 -13.33
C ASP A 79 1.33 3.39 -13.17
N LEU A 80 0.85 3.55 -11.93
CA LEU A 80 -0.30 4.39 -11.62
C LEU A 80 0.02 5.87 -11.81
N ASP A 81 1.15 6.34 -11.30
CA ASP A 81 1.59 7.74 -11.42
C ASP A 81 1.86 8.11 -12.88
N SER A 82 2.48 7.21 -13.64
CA SER A 82 2.67 7.37 -15.09
C SER A 82 1.34 7.43 -15.84
N SER A 83 0.35 6.61 -15.44
CA SER A 83 -0.99 6.62 -16.04
C SER A 83 -1.75 7.90 -15.73
N TRP A 84 -1.62 8.41 -14.50
CA TRP A 84 -2.15 9.72 -14.14
C TRP A 84 -1.50 10.84 -14.94
N GLN A 85 -0.18 10.77 -15.17
CA GLN A 85 0.53 11.75 -15.98
C GLN A 85 0.02 11.76 -17.43
N ASP A 86 -0.14 10.58 -18.06
CA ASP A 86 -0.71 10.46 -19.40
C ASP A 86 -2.12 11.09 -19.46
N MET A 87 -2.95 10.90 -18.42
CA MET A 87 -4.29 11.51 -18.35
C MET A 87 -4.24 13.04 -18.28
N VAL A 88 -3.23 13.61 -17.62
CA VAL A 88 -2.99 15.07 -17.56
C VAL A 88 -2.54 15.59 -18.92
N ASP A 89 -1.57 14.91 -19.54
CA ASP A 89 -0.99 15.32 -20.83
C ASP A 89 -2.05 15.29 -21.95
N GLU A 90 -3.00 14.36 -21.89
CA GLU A 90 -4.14 14.26 -22.81
C GLU A 90 -5.31 15.20 -22.45
N GLY A 91 -5.23 15.93 -21.33
CA GLY A 91 -6.28 16.85 -20.88
C GLY A 91 -7.56 16.17 -20.37
N LEU A 92 -7.50 14.89 -20.02
CA LEU A 92 -8.62 14.12 -19.47
C LEU A 92 -8.87 14.44 -17.99
N VAL A 93 -7.81 14.82 -17.28
CA VAL A 93 -7.85 15.36 -15.91
C VAL A 93 -6.91 16.54 -15.79
N SER A 94 -7.19 17.45 -14.85
CA SER A 94 -6.27 18.52 -14.49
C SER A 94 -5.13 18.02 -13.61
N GLU A 95 -4.02 18.76 -13.59
CA GLU A 95 -2.91 18.50 -12.66
C GLU A 95 -3.37 18.54 -11.20
N GLU A 96 -4.31 19.43 -10.88
CA GLU A 96 -4.91 19.52 -9.54
C GLU A 96 -5.74 18.27 -9.19
N GLU A 97 -6.54 17.76 -10.13
CA GLU A 97 -7.28 16.51 -9.91
C GLU A 97 -6.32 15.34 -9.66
N ARG A 98 -5.22 15.22 -10.42
CA ARG A 98 -4.17 14.21 -10.15
C ARG A 98 -3.61 14.38 -8.74
N ASP A 99 -3.08 15.57 -8.43
CA ASP A 99 -2.32 15.77 -7.19
C ASP A 99 -3.16 15.67 -5.92
N MET A 100 -4.47 15.87 -6.03
CA MET A 100 -5.40 15.73 -4.91
C MET A 100 -5.73 14.26 -4.60
N PHE A 101 -5.52 13.35 -5.54
CA PHE A 101 -5.70 11.92 -5.31
C PHE A 101 -4.55 11.35 -4.48
N ASN A 102 -4.88 10.66 -3.38
CA ASN A 102 -3.90 10.03 -2.51
C ASN A 102 -4.45 8.67 -2.08
N VAL A 103 -3.68 7.59 -2.27
CA VAL A 103 -4.07 6.24 -1.88
C VAL A 103 -4.01 6.11 -0.35
N PRO A 104 -5.12 5.85 0.35
CA PRO A 104 -5.18 5.82 1.81
C PRO A 104 -4.68 4.48 2.36
N LEU A 105 -3.48 4.06 1.95
CA LEU A 105 -2.83 2.84 2.39
C LEU A 105 -1.53 3.21 3.10
N PHE A 106 -1.26 2.59 4.24
CA PHE A 106 0.03 2.69 4.89
C PHE A 106 0.51 1.29 5.26
N THR A 107 1.72 0.94 4.82
CA THR A 107 2.41 -0.27 5.27
C THR A 107 3.26 0.08 6.48
N PHE A 108 2.87 -0.41 7.65
CA PHE A 108 3.54 -0.08 8.90
C PHE A 108 4.65 -1.09 9.21
N HIS A 109 5.69 -0.66 9.91
CA HIS A 109 6.66 -1.56 10.53
C HIS A 109 6.09 -2.05 11.86
N PRO A 110 6.33 -3.30 12.32
CA PRO A 110 5.68 -3.83 13.52
C PRO A 110 5.90 -3.00 14.79
N SER A 111 7.04 -2.31 14.90
CA SER A 111 7.31 -1.40 16.02
C SER A 111 6.36 -0.18 16.07
N GLU A 112 5.78 0.25 14.95
CA GLU A 112 4.77 1.33 14.92
C GLU A 112 3.45 0.86 15.53
N LEU A 113 3.03 -0.38 15.26
CA LEU A 113 1.87 -0.99 15.91
C LEU A 113 2.14 -1.25 17.40
N GLN A 114 3.34 -1.73 17.75
CA GLN A 114 3.73 -1.96 19.14
C GLN A 114 3.65 -0.66 19.96
N LYS A 115 4.14 0.46 19.42
CA LYS A 115 3.98 1.79 20.03
C LYS A 115 2.52 2.17 20.27
N ALA A 116 1.60 1.82 19.37
CA ALA A 116 0.18 2.07 19.57
C ALA A 116 -0.40 1.20 20.70
N VAL A 117 -0.02 -0.09 20.79
CA VAL A 117 -0.46 -0.98 21.89
C VAL A 117 0.09 -0.50 23.24
N GLU A 118 1.31 0.04 23.26
CA GLU A 118 1.91 0.61 24.47
C GLU A 118 1.12 1.77 25.09
N CYS A 119 0.28 2.47 24.33
CA CYS A 119 -0.64 3.47 24.88
C CYS A 119 -1.72 2.87 25.82
N PHE A 120 -1.92 1.55 25.77
CA PHE A 120 -2.91 0.80 26.55
C PHE A 120 -2.26 -0.12 27.58
N LYS A 121 -1.04 0.21 28.04
CA LYS A 121 -0.34 -0.51 29.11
C LYS A 121 -1.27 -0.74 30.30
N GLY A 122 -1.39 -2.00 30.72
CA GLY A 122 -2.30 -2.41 31.80
C GLY A 122 -3.66 -2.93 31.32
N THR A 123 -4.08 -2.62 30.08
CA THR A 123 -5.32 -3.16 29.49
C THR A 123 -5.02 -4.18 28.39
N LEU A 124 -4.06 -3.88 27.51
CA LEU A 124 -3.65 -4.76 26.42
C LEU A 124 -2.20 -5.22 26.61
N GLU A 125 -1.89 -6.39 26.07
CA GLU A 125 -0.54 -6.97 26.04
C GLU A 125 -0.27 -7.62 24.70
N VAL A 126 0.86 -7.29 24.10
CA VAL A 126 1.35 -8.02 22.93
C VAL A 126 1.91 -9.37 23.41
N LEU A 127 1.27 -10.46 22.99
CA LEU A 127 1.77 -11.81 23.26
C LEU A 127 2.82 -12.21 22.24
N LYS A 128 2.59 -11.90 20.97
CA LYS A 128 3.49 -12.25 19.87
C LYS A 128 3.33 -11.27 18.72
N ILE A 129 4.44 -10.94 18.08
CA ILE A 129 4.52 -10.27 16.78
C ILE A 129 5.43 -11.14 15.92
N GLU A 130 4.96 -11.50 14.74
CA GLU A 130 5.71 -12.29 13.77
C GLU A 130 5.59 -11.64 12.40
N LEU A 131 6.73 -11.40 11.76
CA LEU A 131 6.77 -11.04 10.35
C LEU A 131 6.70 -12.33 9.53
N MET A 132 5.71 -12.40 8.65
CA MET A 132 5.63 -13.42 7.63
C MET A 132 6.20 -12.83 6.35
N GLU A 133 7.43 -13.27 6.03
CA GLU A 133 8.07 -13.01 4.74
C GLU A 133 7.54 -13.99 3.69
N ASP A 134 7.80 -13.71 2.41
CA ASP A 134 7.41 -14.58 1.29
C ASP A 134 5.91 -14.91 1.25
N CYS A 135 5.06 -13.93 1.60
CA CYS A 135 3.60 -14.04 1.44
C CYS A 135 3.20 -13.87 -0.02
N GLU A 136 3.81 -14.64 -0.92
CA GLU A 136 3.56 -14.58 -2.35
C GLU A 136 2.10 -14.94 -2.63
N GLN A 137 1.44 -14.10 -3.42
CA GLN A 137 0.06 -14.34 -3.86
C GLN A 137 -0.01 -15.38 -5.00
N MET A 138 1.14 -15.87 -5.46
CA MET A 138 1.30 -16.73 -6.63
C MET A 138 2.65 -17.46 -6.53
N HIS A 139 2.70 -18.72 -6.94
CA HIS A 139 3.97 -19.45 -6.97
C HIS A 139 4.95 -18.83 -7.98
N SER A 140 6.25 -18.87 -7.66
CA SER A 140 7.30 -18.26 -8.50
C SER A 140 7.31 -18.73 -9.96
N ASP A 141 6.99 -20.00 -10.25
CA ASP A 141 6.91 -20.51 -11.62
C ASP A 141 5.69 -19.97 -12.39
N GLU A 142 4.54 -19.87 -11.72
CA GLU A 142 3.35 -19.21 -12.29
C GLU A 142 3.62 -17.72 -12.53
N CYS A 143 4.38 -17.09 -11.64
CA CYS A 143 4.80 -15.70 -11.79
C CYS A 143 5.66 -15.49 -13.03
N LYS A 144 6.64 -16.37 -13.28
CA LYS A 144 7.46 -16.32 -14.49
C LYS A 144 6.64 -16.54 -15.75
N GLN A 145 5.70 -17.50 -15.73
CA GLN A 145 4.79 -17.72 -16.86
C GLN A 145 3.94 -16.49 -17.15
N LEU A 146 3.41 -15.84 -16.11
CA LEU A 146 2.65 -14.62 -16.25
C LEU A 146 3.49 -13.47 -16.84
N ILE A 147 4.71 -13.26 -16.35
CA ILE A 147 5.61 -12.20 -16.83
C ILE A 147 5.99 -12.39 -18.31
N ASN A 148 6.02 -13.63 -18.80
CA ASN A 148 6.25 -13.93 -20.21
C ASN A 148 5.04 -13.64 -21.11
N ASP A 149 3.84 -13.47 -20.54
CA ASP A 149 2.64 -12.99 -21.23
C ASP A 149 2.32 -11.57 -20.76
N GLU A 150 2.95 -10.59 -21.41
CA GLU A 150 2.86 -9.16 -21.08
C GLU A 150 1.40 -8.68 -20.92
N GLU A 151 0.51 -9.14 -21.79
CA GLU A 151 -0.90 -8.73 -21.77
C GLU A 151 -1.63 -9.37 -20.57
N ALA A 152 -1.39 -10.66 -20.31
CA ALA A 152 -1.94 -11.33 -19.13
C ALA A 152 -1.41 -10.72 -17.82
N PHE A 153 -0.12 -10.36 -17.78
CA PHE A 153 0.48 -9.66 -16.66
C PHE A 153 -0.22 -8.33 -16.40
N GLY A 154 -0.34 -7.47 -17.42
CA GLY A 154 -1.01 -6.18 -17.30
C GLY A 154 -2.46 -6.32 -16.83
N ARG A 155 -3.23 -7.24 -17.42
CA ARG A 155 -4.63 -7.51 -16.99
C ARG A 155 -4.71 -7.97 -15.53
N ARG A 156 -3.78 -8.81 -15.07
CA ARG A 156 -3.74 -9.24 -13.67
C ARG A 156 -3.44 -8.06 -12.73
N GLN A 157 -2.48 -7.22 -13.08
CA GLN A 157 -2.14 -6.03 -12.29
C GLN A 157 -3.35 -5.07 -12.18
N VAL A 158 -4.06 -4.83 -13.29
CA VAL A 158 -5.32 -4.08 -13.26
C VAL A 158 -6.32 -4.73 -12.31
N GLY A 159 -6.58 -6.03 -12.45
CA GLY A 159 -7.54 -6.74 -11.60
C GLY A 159 -7.24 -6.59 -10.11
N LYS A 160 -5.96 -6.70 -9.74
CA LYS A 160 -5.47 -6.52 -8.37
C LYS A 160 -5.68 -5.10 -7.87
N ILE A 161 -5.15 -4.10 -8.56
CA ILE A 161 -5.16 -2.70 -8.10
C ILE A 161 -6.56 -2.08 -8.20
N ALA A 162 -7.30 -2.38 -9.27
CA ALA A 162 -8.68 -1.92 -9.42
C ALA A 162 -9.59 -2.47 -8.32
N SER A 163 -9.40 -3.72 -7.89
CA SER A 163 -10.21 -4.28 -6.79
C SER A 163 -10.07 -3.51 -5.47
N LEU A 164 -8.91 -2.90 -5.24
CA LEU A 164 -8.61 -2.13 -4.05
C LEU A 164 -9.02 -0.67 -4.18
N PHE A 165 -8.72 -0.03 -5.32
CA PHE A 165 -8.73 1.42 -5.43
C PHE A 165 -9.68 1.98 -6.48
N MET A 166 -10.24 1.16 -7.38
CA MET A 166 -11.18 1.67 -8.39
C MET A 166 -12.36 2.44 -7.79
N PRO A 167 -13.02 2.00 -6.70
CA PRO A 167 -14.09 2.79 -6.09
C PRO A 167 -13.64 4.19 -5.65
N LEU A 168 -12.40 4.32 -5.15
CA LEU A 168 -11.83 5.61 -4.74
C LEU A 168 -11.55 6.49 -5.96
N VAL A 169 -10.97 5.93 -7.02
CA VAL A 169 -10.71 6.64 -8.28
C VAL A 169 -12.01 7.09 -8.93
N VAL A 170 -13.03 6.23 -8.98
CA VAL A 170 -14.37 6.56 -9.51
C VAL A 170 -15.01 7.68 -8.70
N SER A 171 -14.91 7.63 -7.37
CA SER A 171 -15.43 8.72 -6.52
C SER A 171 -14.71 10.05 -6.75
N HIS A 172 -13.45 10.03 -7.20
CA HIS A 172 -12.61 11.20 -7.37
C HIS A 172 -12.77 11.85 -8.75
N ILE A 173 -12.70 11.05 -9.82
CA ILE A 173 -12.72 11.55 -11.21
C ILE A 173 -13.91 11.03 -12.04
N GLY A 174 -14.78 10.20 -11.47
CA GLY A 174 -15.92 9.62 -12.18
C GLY A 174 -15.58 8.37 -12.99
N GLU A 175 -16.61 7.60 -13.35
CA GLU A 175 -16.47 6.23 -13.87
C GLU A 175 -15.72 6.15 -15.20
N ALA A 176 -16.11 6.95 -16.19
CA ALA A 176 -15.48 6.90 -17.53
C ALA A 176 -13.98 7.24 -17.48
N ARG A 177 -13.59 8.24 -16.69
CA ARG A 177 -12.18 8.64 -16.54
C ARG A 177 -11.39 7.61 -15.72
N ALA A 178 -12.02 7.00 -14.70
CA ALA A 178 -11.40 5.92 -13.94
C ALA A 178 -11.13 4.69 -14.82
N GLN A 179 -12.08 4.29 -15.69
CA GLN A 179 -11.88 3.20 -16.63
C GLN A 179 -10.70 3.48 -17.58
N GLU A 180 -10.59 4.71 -18.08
CA GLU A 180 -9.48 5.10 -18.94
C GLU A 180 -8.13 5.11 -18.21
N LEU A 181 -8.09 5.59 -16.95
CA LEU A 181 -6.88 5.50 -16.11
C LEU A 181 -6.41 4.05 -15.97
N PHE A 182 -7.31 3.12 -15.65
CA PHE A 182 -6.95 1.71 -15.50
C PHE A 182 -6.61 1.02 -16.82
N ARG A 183 -7.15 1.50 -17.96
CA ARG A 183 -6.73 1.04 -19.28
C ARG A 183 -5.28 1.45 -19.57
N LYS A 184 -4.89 2.69 -19.24
CA LYS A 184 -3.50 3.17 -19.37
C LYS A 184 -2.56 2.43 -18.41
N PHE A 185 -3.01 2.22 -17.17
CA PHE A 185 -2.29 1.41 -16.18
C PHE A 185 -1.97 0.01 -16.70
N GLN A 186 -2.92 -0.64 -17.38
CA GLN A 186 -2.69 -1.94 -18.00
C GLN A 186 -1.50 -1.90 -18.97
N VAL A 187 -1.45 -0.87 -19.83
CA VAL A 187 -0.38 -0.73 -20.82
C VAL A 187 0.97 -0.56 -20.14
N LYS A 188 1.07 0.30 -19.11
CA LYS A 188 2.31 0.50 -18.34
C LYS A 188 2.77 -0.80 -17.68
N ALA A 189 1.84 -1.50 -17.02
CA ALA A 189 2.14 -2.78 -16.38
C ALA A 189 2.57 -3.85 -17.40
N SER A 190 1.91 -3.93 -18.56
CA SER A 190 2.31 -4.83 -19.65
C SER A 190 3.70 -4.52 -20.18
N ASP A 191 4.04 -3.25 -20.35
CA ASP A 191 5.38 -2.85 -20.78
C ASP A 191 6.45 -3.16 -19.73
N ARG A 192 6.15 -2.98 -18.43
CA ARG A 192 7.07 -3.38 -17.35
C ARG A 192 7.34 -4.88 -17.32
N ALA A 193 6.39 -5.73 -17.76
CA ALA A 193 6.64 -7.17 -17.81
C ALA A 193 7.92 -7.52 -18.61
N LYS A 194 8.27 -6.72 -19.64
CA LYS A 194 9.52 -6.88 -20.42
C LYS A 194 10.78 -6.70 -19.59
N THR A 195 10.78 -5.75 -18.64
CA THR A 195 11.94 -5.51 -17.78
C THR A 195 12.07 -6.61 -16.73
N LEU A 196 10.94 -7.08 -16.20
CA LEU A 196 10.88 -8.15 -15.20
C LEU A 196 11.32 -9.52 -15.73
N GLN A 197 11.24 -9.78 -17.05
CA GLN A 197 11.72 -11.04 -17.65
C GLN A 197 13.21 -11.32 -17.40
N HIS A 198 13.99 -10.28 -17.12
CA HIS A 198 15.44 -10.37 -16.92
C HIS A 198 15.86 -10.19 -15.46
N GLU A 199 14.92 -9.96 -14.56
CA GLU A 199 15.17 -9.68 -13.15
C GLU A 199 14.91 -10.91 -12.27
N LYS A 200 15.57 -10.94 -11.11
CA LYS A 200 15.29 -11.94 -10.09
C LYS A 200 13.99 -11.53 -9.38
N ILE A 201 12.96 -12.36 -9.50
CA ILE A 201 11.72 -12.19 -8.75
C ILE A 201 12.01 -12.55 -7.29
N GLU A 202 11.90 -11.58 -6.38
CA GLU A 202 11.98 -11.80 -4.94
C GLU A 202 10.61 -11.56 -4.29
N GLY A 203 10.33 -12.30 -3.21
CA GLY A 203 9.08 -12.23 -2.48
C GLY A 203 8.82 -10.83 -1.92
N MET A 204 7.72 -10.20 -2.36
CA MET A 204 7.50 -8.76 -2.15
C MET A 204 6.63 -8.42 -0.95
N TYR A 205 5.75 -9.33 -0.54
CA TYR A 205 4.80 -9.07 0.54
C TYR A 205 5.30 -9.57 1.87
N VAL A 206 5.38 -8.63 2.80
CA VAL A 206 5.58 -8.90 4.21
C VAL A 206 4.26 -8.64 4.90
N ASN A 207 3.72 -9.67 5.57
CA ASN A 207 2.61 -9.49 6.49
C ASN A 207 3.14 -9.51 7.92
N VAL A 208 2.42 -8.87 8.82
CA VAL A 208 2.63 -9.04 10.26
C VAL A 208 1.45 -9.79 10.84
N VAL A 209 1.74 -10.79 11.67
CA VAL A 209 0.77 -11.46 12.52
C VAL A 209 1.01 -11.06 13.95
N VAL A 210 -0.01 -10.51 14.60
CA VAL A 210 0.07 -10.05 15.98
C VAL A 210 -1.01 -10.69 16.82
N ALA A 211 -0.62 -11.23 17.97
CA ALA A 211 -1.53 -11.69 19.01
C ALA A 211 -1.53 -10.70 20.17
N ILE A 212 -2.70 -10.16 20.52
CA ILE A 212 -2.88 -9.18 21.59
C ILE A 212 -3.88 -9.73 22.61
N LEU A 213 -3.46 -9.80 23.87
CA LEU A 213 -4.28 -10.20 25.02
C LEU A 213 -4.94 -8.99 25.67
N ARG A 214 -6.23 -9.10 26.01
CA ARG A 214 -6.90 -8.21 26.98
C ARG A 214 -6.63 -8.73 28.39
N LYS A 215 -5.95 -7.93 29.22
CA LYS A 215 -5.57 -8.30 30.59
C LYS A 215 -6.80 -8.53 31.48
N ILE A 216 -6.60 -9.34 32.52
CA ILE A 216 -7.58 -9.69 33.55
C ILE A 216 -7.72 -8.57 34.57
#